data_AF-A0A2S9Z4V4-F1
#
_entry.id   AF-A0A2S9Z4V4-F1
#
_cell.length_a   1.000
_cell.length_b   1.000
_cell.length_c   1.000
_cell.angle_alpha   90.00
_cell.angle_beta   90.00
_cell.angle_gamma   90.00
#
_symmetry.space_group_name_H-M   'P 1'
#
loop_
_entity.id
_entity.type
_entity.pdbx_description
1 polymer ?
#
loop_
_entity_poly.entity_id
_entity_poly.type
_entity_poly.pdbx_seq_one_letter_code
_entity_poly.pdbx_strand_id
1 'polypeptide(L)'
;MSYSHALVETERPARYAKQMAAHFSHKMETSWDGETGTIIFVGAGKESEDPRRAFDGTCVVTMRAEEGRLAMQLEAPEELLDRFEGVIDRHLLRFGASEGLAYTWARSAGE
;
A
#
# COMPACT_ATOMS: atom_id res chain seq x y z
N MET A 1 2.30 8.46 15.09
CA MET A 1 2.23 7.69 13.82
C MET A 1 1.24 6.57 14.05
N SER A 2 0.50 6.16 13.03
CA SER A 2 -0.51 5.11 13.14
C SER A 2 -0.27 4.04 12.08
N TYR A 3 -0.78 2.84 12.34
CA TYR A 3 -0.60 1.68 11.49
C TYR A 3 -1.94 1.15 10.99
N SER A 4 -1.94 0.60 9.79
CA SER A 4 -3.04 -0.20 9.26
C SER A 4 -2.49 -1.43 8.58
N HIS A 5 -3.09 -2.60 8.77
CA HIS A 5 -2.62 -3.83 8.15
C HIS A 5 -3.75 -4.60 7.50
N ALA A 6 -3.42 -5.34 6.45
CA ALA A 6 -4.34 -6.21 5.73
C ALA A 6 -3.65 -7.50 5.35
N LEU A 7 -4.41 -8.60 5.40
CA LEU A 7 -4.00 -9.91 4.91
C LEU A 7 -4.88 -10.28 3.73
N VAL A 8 -4.27 -10.43 2.56
CA VAL A 8 -4.97 -10.74 1.32
C VAL A 8 -4.74 -12.19 0.99
N GLU A 9 -5.78 -13.01 1.08
CA GLU A 9 -5.71 -14.42 0.70
C GLU A 9 -5.55 -14.54 -0.81
N THR A 10 -4.48 -15.20 -1.24
CA THR A 10 -4.17 -15.38 -2.67
C THR A 10 -3.08 -16.43 -2.87
N GLU A 11 -3.20 -17.21 -3.93
CA GLU A 11 -2.14 -18.14 -4.37
C GLU A 11 -0.96 -17.41 -5.04
N ARG A 12 -1.08 -16.10 -5.30
CA ARG A 12 -0.12 -15.32 -6.09
C ARG A 12 0.37 -14.04 -5.39
N PRO A 13 0.84 -14.11 -4.14
CA PRO A 13 1.14 -12.91 -3.36
C PRO A 13 2.33 -12.12 -3.92
N ALA A 14 3.41 -12.81 -4.31
CA ALA A 14 4.58 -12.18 -4.94
C ALA A 14 4.24 -11.46 -6.25
N ARG A 15 3.29 -12.00 -7.03
CA ARG A 15 2.83 -11.37 -8.28
C ARG A 15 2.16 -10.02 -7.98
N TYR A 16 1.25 -9.99 -7.02
CA TYR A 16 0.52 -8.77 -6.69
C TYR A 16 1.41 -7.71 -6.03
N ALA A 17 2.29 -8.10 -5.12
CA ALA A 17 3.26 -7.19 -4.52
C ALA A 17 4.20 -6.57 -5.58
N LYS A 18 4.71 -7.38 -6.51
CA LYS A 18 5.51 -6.88 -7.65
C LYS A 18 4.74 -5.92 -8.54
N GLN A 19 3.47 -6.21 -8.86
CA GLN A 19 2.63 -5.33 -9.66
C GLN A 19 2.40 -3.97 -8.98
N MET A 20 2.14 -3.99 -7.67
CA MET A 20 2.01 -2.78 -6.85
C MET A 20 3.30 -1.94 -6.87
N ALA A 21 4.45 -2.54 -6.53
CA ALA A 21 5.73 -1.84 -6.55
C ALA A 21 6.04 -1.26 -7.94
N ALA A 22 5.90 -2.06 -9.00
CA ALA A 22 6.15 -1.62 -10.36
C ALA A 22 5.22 -0.47 -10.79
N HIS A 23 3.94 -0.51 -10.40
CA HIS A 23 2.97 0.53 -10.76
C HIS A 23 3.32 1.89 -10.15
N PHE A 24 3.72 1.92 -8.88
CA PHE A 24 4.05 3.16 -8.18
C PHE A 24 5.47 3.67 -8.49
N SER A 25 6.38 2.81 -8.97
CA SER A 25 7.79 3.14 -9.26
C SER A 25 8.02 4.33 -10.19
N HIS A 26 7.03 4.70 -11.02
CA HIS A 26 7.16 5.82 -11.94
C HIS A 26 7.13 7.19 -11.24
N LYS A 27 6.53 7.28 -10.06
CA LYS A 27 6.31 8.55 -9.32
C LYS A 27 6.68 8.50 -7.85
N MET A 28 6.86 7.30 -7.30
CA MET A 28 7.14 7.06 -5.89
C MET A 28 8.40 6.23 -5.75
N GLU A 29 9.06 6.31 -4.60
CA GLU A 29 10.14 5.40 -4.26
C GLU A 29 9.54 4.03 -3.92
N THR A 30 10.04 2.98 -4.59
CA THR A 30 9.54 1.62 -4.42
C THR A 30 10.68 0.61 -4.41
N SER A 31 10.53 -0.46 -3.64
CA SER A 31 11.42 -1.62 -3.69
C SER A 31 10.60 -2.92 -3.80
N TRP A 32 11.19 -3.94 -4.41
CA TRP A 32 10.68 -5.31 -4.41
C TRP A 32 11.83 -6.27 -4.68
N ASP A 33 12.09 -7.19 -3.76
CA ASP A 33 13.20 -8.16 -3.86
C ASP A 33 12.77 -9.57 -4.25
N GLY A 34 11.46 -9.85 -4.28
CA GLY A 34 10.89 -11.18 -4.55
C GLY A 34 10.12 -11.76 -3.37
N GLU A 35 10.40 -11.32 -2.15
CA GLU A 35 9.69 -11.69 -0.93
C GLU A 35 9.07 -10.46 -0.26
N THR A 36 9.83 -9.38 -0.14
CA THR A 36 9.42 -8.14 0.52
C THR A 36 9.53 -6.96 -0.44
N GLY A 37 8.69 -5.96 -0.23
CA GLY A 37 8.82 -4.67 -0.91
C GLY A 37 8.19 -3.53 -0.16
N THR A 38 8.54 -2.33 -0.61
CA THR A 38 8.09 -1.09 -0.01
C THR A 38 7.57 -0.12 -1.07
N ILE A 39 6.62 0.72 -0.69
CA ILE A 39 6.19 1.89 -1.46
C ILE A 39 6.17 3.08 -0.51
N ILE A 40 6.86 4.17 -0.87
CA ILE A 40 6.96 5.37 -0.05
C ILE A 40 6.27 6.54 -0.76
N PHE A 41 5.19 7.03 -0.14
CA PHE A 41 4.46 8.20 -0.59
C PHE A 41 4.89 9.41 0.22
N VAL A 42 5.48 10.41 -0.44
CA VAL A 42 5.95 11.64 0.20
C VAL A 42 5.07 12.82 -0.22
N GLY A 43 4.39 13.40 0.77
CA GLY A 43 3.58 14.60 0.62
C GLY A 43 4.44 15.81 0.26
N ALA A 44 3.85 16.75 -0.48
CA ALA A 44 4.47 18.01 -0.88
C ALA A 44 3.67 19.23 -0.38
N GLY A 45 2.84 19.03 0.64
CA GLY A 45 1.93 20.06 1.15
C GLY A 45 0.53 19.89 0.57
N LYS A 46 -0.49 20.22 1.37
CA LYS A 46 -1.91 20.19 0.93
C LYS A 46 -2.20 21.03 -0.32
N GLU A 47 -1.40 22.06 -0.58
CA GLU A 47 -1.52 22.98 -1.72
C GLU A 47 -0.67 22.56 -2.94
N SER A 48 -0.07 21.35 -2.92
CA SER A 48 0.74 20.88 -4.04
C SER A 48 -0.06 20.82 -5.35
N GLU A 49 0.52 21.33 -6.44
CA GLU A 49 -0.04 21.24 -7.79
C GLU A 49 -0.18 19.80 -8.29
N ASP A 50 0.61 18.86 -7.75
CA ASP A 50 0.42 17.43 -8.02
C ASP A 50 -0.58 16.84 -7.00
N PRO A 51 -1.82 16.50 -7.41
CA PRO A 51 -2.82 15.96 -6.49
C PRO A 51 -2.39 14.65 -5.84
N ARG A 52 -1.44 13.92 -6.45
CA ARG A 52 -0.87 12.69 -5.86
C ARG A 52 -0.03 12.99 -4.63
N ARG A 53 0.53 14.20 -4.51
CA ARG A 53 1.39 14.66 -3.41
C ARG A 53 0.72 15.74 -2.55
N ALA A 54 -0.52 16.12 -2.86
CA ALA A 54 -1.32 17.09 -2.11
C ALA A 54 -1.77 16.55 -0.73
N PHE A 55 -0.82 16.36 0.18
CA PHE A 55 -0.99 15.99 1.58
C PHE A 55 0.29 16.33 2.36
N ASP A 56 0.18 16.36 3.69
CA ASP A 56 1.31 16.57 4.60
C ASP A 56 1.76 15.24 5.18
N GLY A 57 3.08 15.04 5.31
CA GLY A 57 3.66 13.83 5.89
C GLY A 57 4.02 12.74 4.86
N THR A 58 4.28 11.53 5.38
CA THR A 58 4.74 10.37 4.61
C THR A 58 3.86 9.17 4.94
N CYS A 59 3.55 8.37 3.92
CA CYS A 59 2.98 7.04 4.10
C CYS A 59 3.96 6.00 3.55
N VAL A 60 4.28 5.00 4.35
CA VAL A 60 5.08 3.84 3.94
C VAL A 60 4.18 2.62 3.89
N VAL A 61 4.25 1.89 2.79
CA VAL A 61 3.56 0.60 2.62
C VAL A 61 4.60 -0.49 2.53
N THR A 62 4.57 -1.42 3.48
CA THR A 62 5.38 -2.64 3.44
C THR A 62 4.51 -3.79 2.96
N MET A 63 5.01 -4.56 2.00
CA MET A 63 4.35 -5.73 1.42
C MET A 63 5.24 -6.94 1.64
N ARG A 64 4.65 -8.05 2.08
CA ARG A 64 5.34 -9.32 2.24
C ARG A 64 4.56 -10.44 1.57
N ALA A 65 5.19 -11.11 0.63
CA ALA A 65 4.65 -12.32 0.05
C ALA A 65 4.91 -13.50 0.99
N GLU A 66 3.85 -14.07 1.52
CA GLU A 66 3.89 -15.23 2.40
C GLU A 66 3.16 -16.40 1.71
N GLU A 67 3.27 -17.60 2.26
CA GLU A 67 2.55 -18.74 1.69
C GLU A 67 1.02 -18.52 1.78
N GLY A 68 0.35 -18.51 0.62
CA GLY A 68 -1.11 -18.35 0.50
C GLY A 68 -1.66 -16.96 0.78
N ARG A 69 -0.82 -15.95 1.05
CA ARG A 69 -1.29 -14.59 1.35
C ARG A 69 -0.27 -13.50 1.06
N LEU A 70 -0.77 -12.31 0.76
CA LEU A 70 -0.01 -11.07 0.74
C LEU A 70 -0.31 -10.30 2.03
N ALA A 71 0.69 -10.15 2.89
CA ALA A 71 0.59 -9.30 4.07
C ALA A 71 1.00 -7.87 3.70
N MET A 72 0.19 -6.89 4.11
CA MET A 72 0.45 -5.47 3.88
C MET A 72 0.36 -4.70 5.19
N GLN A 73 1.25 -3.72 5.36
CA GLN A 73 1.24 -2.79 6.47
C GLN A 73 1.45 -1.37 5.95
N LEU A 74 0.58 -0.46 6.35
CA LEU A 74 0.67 0.99 6.15
C LEU A 74 1.14 1.61 7.45
N GLU A 75 2.08 2.54 7.34
CA GLU A 75 2.53 3.41 8.41
C GLU A 75 2.41 4.86 7.93
N ALA A 76 1.58 5.66 8.60
CA ALA A 76 1.32 7.06 8.25
C ALA A 76 0.70 7.83 9.43
N PRO A 77 0.62 9.17 9.38
CA PRO A 77 -0.32 9.93 10.20
C PRO A 77 -1.75 9.38 10.08
N GLU A 78 -2.51 9.40 11.17
CA GLU A 78 -3.84 8.78 11.25
C GLU A 78 -4.79 9.33 10.18
N GLU A 79 -4.74 10.64 9.93
CA GLU A 79 -5.54 11.34 8.93
C GLU A 79 -5.25 10.89 7.48
N LEU A 80 -4.14 10.19 7.25
CA LEU A 80 -3.75 9.67 5.94
C LEU A 80 -4.14 8.20 5.74
N LEU A 81 -4.48 7.46 6.79
CA LEU A 81 -4.75 6.02 6.69
C LEU A 81 -5.93 5.74 5.75
N ASP A 82 -7.07 6.41 5.95
CA ASP A 82 -8.25 6.28 5.07
C ASP A 82 -7.90 6.53 3.59
N ARG A 83 -7.07 7.55 3.33
CA ARG A 83 -6.65 7.91 1.98
C ARG A 83 -5.81 6.80 1.35
N PHE A 84 -4.80 6.30 2.07
CA PHE A 84 -3.87 5.33 1.49
C PHE A 84 -4.42 3.91 1.46
N GLU A 85 -5.26 3.50 2.42
CA GLU A 85 -6.04 2.26 2.32
C GLU A 85 -6.84 2.25 1.01
N GLY A 86 -7.59 3.31 0.71
CA GLY A 86 -8.34 3.42 -0.55
C GLY A 86 -7.47 3.49 -1.81
N VAL A 87 -6.26 4.06 -1.72
CA VAL A 87 -5.29 4.02 -2.83
C VAL A 87 -4.84 2.59 -3.08
N ILE A 88 -4.45 1.85 -2.04
CA ILE A 88 -3.98 0.47 -2.17
C ILE A 88 -5.11 -0.42 -2.67
N ASP A 89 -6.32 -0.31 -2.12
CA ASP A 89 -7.49 -1.10 -2.51
C ASP A 89 -7.82 -0.95 -3.99
N ARG A 90 -7.90 0.28 -4.48
CA ARG A 90 -8.24 0.54 -5.88
C ARG A 90 -7.27 -0.12 -6.85
N HIS A 91 -5.98 -0.17 -6.53
CA HIS A 91 -4.98 -0.76 -7.42
C HIS A 91 -4.90 -2.27 -7.25
N LEU A 92 -4.93 -2.77 -6.02
CA LEU A 92 -4.85 -4.20 -5.74
C LEU A 92 -6.08 -4.95 -6.28
N LEU A 93 -7.30 -4.45 -6.03
CA LEU A 93 -8.53 -5.03 -6.57
C LEU A 93 -8.56 -4.97 -8.10
N ARG A 94 -7.99 -3.93 -8.71
CA ARG A 94 -7.86 -3.85 -10.17
C ARG A 94 -6.89 -4.89 -10.72
N PHE A 95 -5.78 -5.16 -10.04
CA PHE A 95 -4.86 -6.24 -10.42
C PHE A 95 -5.49 -7.63 -10.21
N GLY A 96 -6.26 -7.78 -9.15
CA GLY A 96 -6.96 -9.01 -8.76
C GLY A 96 -8.37 -9.17 -9.31
N ALA A 97 -8.79 -8.35 -10.29
CA ALA A 97 -10.19 -8.31 -10.74
C ALA A 97 -10.73 -9.66 -11.22
N SER A 98 -9.87 -10.53 -11.75
CA SER A 98 -10.24 -11.89 -12.16
C SER A 98 -10.28 -12.92 -11.02
N GLU A 99 -9.60 -12.64 -9.90
CA GLU A 99 -9.41 -13.56 -8.78
C GLU A 99 -10.34 -13.24 -7.58
N GLY A 100 -11.01 -12.08 -7.61
CA GLY A 100 -12.01 -11.74 -6.57
C GLY A 100 -11.40 -11.56 -5.18
N LEU A 101 -10.23 -10.92 -5.11
CA LEU A 101 -9.51 -10.68 -3.85
C LEU A 101 -10.43 -10.05 -2.80
N ALA A 102 -10.43 -10.61 -1.59
CA ALA A 102 -11.17 -10.11 -0.45
C ALA A 102 -10.24 -10.02 0.77
N TYR A 103 -10.33 -8.90 1.48
CA TYR A 103 -9.58 -8.64 2.71
C TYR A 103 -10.19 -7.42 3.41
N THR A 104 -9.76 -7.17 4.64
CA THR A 104 -10.09 -5.95 5.37
C THR A 104 -8.85 -5.33 5.99
N TRP A 105 -8.88 -4.03 6.18
CA TRP A 105 -7.88 -3.30 6.95
C TRP A 105 -8.20 -3.37 8.44
N ALA A 106 -7.16 -3.47 9.25
CA ALA A 106 -7.22 -3.36 10.70
C ALA A 106 -6.22 -2.27 11.14
N ARG A 107 -6.74 -1.23 11.78
CA ARG A 107 -5.96 -0.09 12.26
C ARG A 107 -5.47 -0.32 13.69
N SER A 108 -4.28 0.17 13.98
CA SER A 108 -3.74 0.27 15.33
C SER A 108 -3.02 1.60 15.48
N ALA A 109 -3.27 2.31 16.58
CA ALA A 109 -2.49 3.49 16.92
C ALA A 109 -1.04 3.07 17.19
N GLY A 110 -0.07 3.83 16.67
CA GLY A 110 1.31 3.74 17.15
C GLY A 110 1.40 4.46 18.49
N GLU A 111 2.11 3.86 19.44
CA GLU A 111 2.37 4.41 20.78
C GLU A 111 3.07 5.79 20.73
#